data_AF-A0A8T6Q3E2-F1
#
_entry.id   AF-A0A8T6Q3E2-F1
#
_cell.length_a   1.000
_cell.length_b   1.000
_cell.length_c   1.000
_cell.angle_alpha   90.00
_cell.angle_beta   90.00
_cell.angle_gamma   90.00
#
_symmetry.space_group_name_H-M   'P 1'
#
loop_
_entity.id
_entity.type
_entity.pdbx_description
1 polymer ?
#
loop_
_entity_poly.entity_id
_entity_poly.type
_entity_poly.pdbx_seq_one_letter_code
_entity_poly.pdbx_strand_id
1 'polypeptide(L)'
;DVMLARAAREAGIGYIQSTVSTASIEEIAAENIPRHWFQLYVLKDRAVTTGLLTRARAAGCTTLVVSVDAVHFGNREKDKRNYRRPMELSLPSMLDIAMHPGWVWRAIRPAGIPGFGNLKSYVPADKQRGAGGASYFAEQMDTHLDWATLHWIRTQ
;
A
#
# COMPACT_ATOMS: atom_id res chain seq x y z
N ASP A 1 3.37 -0.80 -9.24
CA ASP A 1 1.92 -0.54 -9.48
C ASP A 1 1.63 -0.02 -10.87
N VAL A 2 2.15 1.15 -11.27
CA VAL A 2 1.90 1.74 -12.61
C VAL A 2 2.14 0.77 -13.76
N MET A 3 3.25 0.00 -13.74
CA MET A 3 3.52 -1.01 -14.76
C MET A 3 2.45 -2.11 -14.83
N LEU A 4 1.91 -2.55 -13.69
CA LEU A 4 0.85 -3.55 -13.63
C LEU A 4 -0.50 -2.98 -14.09
N ALA A 5 -0.80 -1.74 -13.70
CA ALA A 5 -1.96 -1.00 -14.16
C ALA A 5 -1.98 -0.85 -15.69
N ARG A 6 -0.84 -0.47 -16.27
CA ARG A 6 -0.66 -0.36 -17.72
C ARG A 6 -0.87 -1.69 -18.44
N ALA A 7 -0.26 -2.76 -17.93
CA ALA A 7 -0.44 -4.10 -18.47
C ALA A 7 -1.91 -4.56 -18.37
N ALA A 8 -2.60 -4.26 -17.27
CA ALA A 8 -4.01 -4.56 -17.10
C ALA A 8 -4.89 -3.83 -18.13
N ARG A 9 -4.60 -2.55 -18.39
CA ARG A 9 -5.25 -1.78 -19.45
C ARG A 9 -5.03 -2.41 -20.83
N GLU A 10 -3.78 -2.72 -21.17
CA GLU A 10 -3.42 -3.31 -22.47
C GLU A 10 -4.10 -4.66 -22.69
N ALA A 11 -4.27 -5.45 -21.62
CA ALA A 11 -5.00 -6.71 -21.65
C ALA A 11 -6.53 -6.56 -21.53
N GLY A 12 -7.06 -5.35 -21.32
CA GLY A 12 -8.50 -5.10 -21.14
C GLY A 12 -9.09 -5.70 -19.85
N ILE A 13 -8.26 -5.96 -18.83
CA ILE A 13 -8.67 -6.54 -17.55
C ILE A 13 -8.74 -5.48 -16.44
N GLY A 14 -9.37 -5.83 -15.32
CA GLY A 14 -9.43 -4.96 -14.15
C GLY A 14 -8.13 -4.96 -13.36
N TYR A 15 -7.94 -3.91 -12.55
CA TYR A 15 -6.83 -3.77 -11.62
C TYR A 15 -7.36 -3.33 -10.25
N ILE A 16 -7.01 -4.08 -9.22
CA ILE A 16 -7.33 -3.76 -7.84
C ILE A 16 -6.10 -3.14 -7.19
N GLN A 17 -6.15 -1.84 -6.92
CA GLN A 17 -5.07 -1.13 -6.24
C GLN A 17 -5.14 -1.34 -4.73
N SER A 18 -4.02 -1.69 -4.10
CA SER A 18 -3.95 -1.84 -2.64
C SER A 18 -3.91 -0.50 -1.92
N THR A 19 -4.45 -0.43 -0.70
CA THR A 19 -4.26 0.70 0.23
C THR A 19 -2.78 1.05 0.40
N VAL A 20 -1.91 0.04 0.48
CA VAL A 20 -0.46 0.20 0.69
C VAL A 20 0.33 0.11 -0.62
N SER A 21 -0.25 0.55 -1.75
CA SER A 21 0.47 0.65 -3.02
C SER A 21 1.58 1.69 -2.98
N THR A 22 2.64 1.44 -3.76
CA THR A 22 3.77 2.36 -3.94
C THR A 22 3.43 3.58 -4.79
N ALA A 23 2.55 3.40 -5.78
CA ALA A 23 1.94 4.51 -6.51
C ALA A 23 0.69 5.05 -5.77
N SER A 24 0.37 6.32 -5.97
CA SER A 24 -0.84 6.95 -5.46
C SER A 24 -2.09 6.53 -6.27
N ILE A 25 -3.27 6.75 -5.70
CA ILE A 25 -4.55 6.57 -6.39
C ILE A 25 -4.58 7.37 -7.70
N GLU A 26 -4.09 8.62 -7.66
CA GLU A 26 -4.07 9.52 -8.81
C GLU A 26 -3.11 9.05 -9.90
N GLU A 27 -1.93 8.54 -9.53
CA GLU A 27 -0.97 7.98 -10.49
C GLU A 27 -1.54 6.75 -11.21
N ILE A 28 -2.31 5.91 -10.51
CA ILE A 28 -2.97 4.76 -11.11
C ILE A 28 -4.18 5.16 -11.96
N ALA A 29 -4.95 6.17 -11.52
CA ALA A 29 -6.05 6.72 -12.29
C ALA A 29 -5.59 7.25 -13.66
N ALA A 30 -4.42 7.89 -13.69
CA ALA A 30 -3.82 8.41 -14.93
C ALA A 30 -3.49 7.32 -15.96
N GLU A 31 -3.38 6.05 -15.55
CA GLU A 31 -3.19 4.95 -16.49
C GLU A 31 -4.46 4.61 -17.28
N ASN A 32 -5.64 5.12 -16.92
CA ASN A 32 -6.92 4.93 -17.63
C ASN A 32 -7.30 3.44 -17.80
N ILE A 33 -7.28 2.69 -16.70
CA ILE A 33 -7.64 1.27 -16.67
C ILE A 33 -9.18 1.14 -16.79
N PRO A 34 -9.73 0.25 -17.64
CA PRO A 34 -11.18 0.12 -17.83
C PRO A 34 -11.95 -0.24 -16.55
N ARG A 35 -11.30 -0.91 -15.59
CA ARG A 35 -11.87 -1.25 -14.27
C ARG A 35 -10.82 -1.04 -13.19
N HIS A 36 -10.71 0.20 -12.70
CA HIS A 36 -9.90 0.53 -11.52
C HIS A 36 -10.73 0.32 -10.26
N TRP A 37 -10.33 -0.67 -9.47
CA TRP A 37 -10.92 -0.98 -8.16
C TRP A 37 -9.93 -0.58 -7.07
N PHE A 38 -10.45 -0.20 -5.91
CA PHE A 38 -9.62 0.16 -4.77
C PHE A 38 -9.85 -0.83 -3.62
N GLN A 39 -8.77 -1.43 -3.12
CA GLN A 39 -8.78 -2.27 -1.94
C GLN A 39 -8.49 -1.42 -0.71
N LEU A 40 -9.36 -1.51 0.30
CA LEU A 40 -9.27 -0.77 1.56
C LEU A 40 -8.89 -1.69 2.73
N TYR A 41 -7.78 -1.34 3.40
CA TYR A 41 -7.58 -1.65 4.82
C TYR A 41 -8.13 -0.49 5.65
N VAL A 42 -9.00 -0.80 6.61
CA VAL A 42 -9.55 0.22 7.50
C VAL A 42 -8.48 0.63 8.51
N LEU A 43 -8.21 1.94 8.55
CA LEU A 43 -7.25 2.52 9.47
C LEU A 43 -7.97 3.12 10.69
N LYS A 44 -7.31 3.07 11.85
CA LYS A 44 -7.79 3.63 13.13
C LYS A 44 -8.18 5.09 12.96
N ASP A 45 -7.35 5.87 12.27
CA ASP A 45 -7.69 7.23 11.89
C ASP A 45 -8.73 7.22 10.75
N ARG A 46 -9.97 7.51 11.13
CA ARG A 46 -11.11 7.59 10.21
C ARG A 46 -10.96 8.69 9.18
N ALA A 47 -10.24 9.78 9.49
CA ALA A 47 -9.99 10.84 8.53
C ALA A 47 -9.10 10.37 7.37
N VAL A 48 -8.12 9.50 7.66
CA VAL A 48 -7.29 8.87 6.62
C VAL A 48 -8.15 7.95 5.75
N THR A 49 -8.98 7.10 6.38
CA THR A 49 -9.88 6.20 5.65
C THR A 49 -10.86 6.96 4.75
N THR A 50 -11.55 7.98 5.28
CA THR A 50 -12.47 8.83 4.48
C THR A 50 -11.72 9.59 3.38
N GLY A 51 -10.50 10.07 3.65
CA GLY A 51 -9.66 10.71 2.66
C GLY A 51 -9.29 9.79 1.49
N LEU A 52 -8.92 8.54 1.78
CA LEU A 52 -8.64 7.52 0.75
C LEU A 52 -9.90 7.21 -0.07
N LEU A 53 -11.06 7.04 0.57
CA LEU A 53 -12.33 6.80 -0.12
C LEU A 53 -12.72 7.96 -1.04
N THR A 54 -12.55 9.19 -0.57
CA THR A 54 -12.81 10.41 -1.34
C THR A 54 -11.91 10.48 -2.56
N ARG A 55 -10.62 10.22 -2.39
CA ARG A 55 -9.63 10.20 -3.49
C ARG A 55 -9.91 9.08 -4.48
N ALA A 56 -10.24 7.88 -4.01
CA ALA A 56 -10.60 6.76 -4.87
C ALA A 56 -11.85 7.08 -5.71
N ARG A 57 -12.88 7.67 -5.10
CA ARG A 57 -14.08 8.10 -5.84
C ARG A 57 -13.76 9.18 -6.88
N ALA A 58 -12.97 10.20 -6.50
CA ALA A 58 -12.56 11.26 -7.41
C ALA A 58 -11.71 10.74 -8.59
N ALA A 59 -10.94 9.68 -8.36
CA ALA A 59 -10.16 8.96 -9.36
C ALA A 59 -10.99 8.04 -10.27
N GLY A 60 -12.32 7.97 -10.08
CA GLY A 60 -13.20 7.14 -10.89
C GLY A 60 -13.21 5.66 -10.48
N CYS A 61 -12.71 5.30 -9.30
CA CYS A 61 -12.84 3.94 -8.79
C CYS A 61 -14.32 3.60 -8.60
N THR A 62 -14.79 2.59 -9.32
CA THR A 62 -16.21 2.18 -9.31
C THR A 62 -16.50 1.07 -8.31
N THR A 63 -15.47 0.44 -7.75
CA THR A 63 -15.62 -0.70 -6.83
C THR A 63 -14.62 -0.59 -5.70
N LEU A 64 -15.13 -0.76 -4.48
CA LEU A 64 -14.35 -0.83 -3.25
C LEU A 64 -14.30 -2.29 -2.78
N VAL A 65 -13.10 -2.78 -2.48
CA VAL A 65 -12.86 -4.11 -1.92
C VAL A 65 -12.33 -3.95 -0.50
N VAL A 66 -13.16 -4.21 0.51
CA VAL A 66 -12.71 -4.09 1.92
C VAL A 66 -12.05 -5.41 2.33
N SER A 67 -10.77 -5.36 2.71
CA SER A 67 -10.07 -6.53 3.24
C SER A 67 -10.29 -6.64 4.73
N VAL A 68 -10.94 -7.73 5.15
CA VAL A 68 -11.38 -7.95 6.54
C VAL A 68 -10.51 -8.97 7.29
N ASP A 69 -9.54 -9.57 6.62
CA ASP A 69 -8.75 -10.71 7.09
C ASP A 69 -7.46 -10.30 7.83
N ALA A 70 -6.98 -9.07 7.64
CA ALA A 70 -5.68 -8.62 8.15
C ALA A 70 -5.80 -7.65 9.33
N VAL A 71 -6.65 -7.92 10.32
CA VAL A 71 -6.68 -7.12 11.57
C VAL A 71 -5.36 -7.20 12.36
N HIS A 72 -4.62 -8.28 12.15
CA HIS A 72 -3.25 -8.45 12.61
C HIS A 72 -2.36 -8.91 11.46
N PHE A 73 -1.08 -8.51 11.49
CA PHE A 73 -0.11 -9.06 10.56
C PHE A 73 0.08 -10.55 10.83
N GLY A 74 -0.06 -11.35 9.77
CA GLY A 74 0.19 -12.79 9.85
C GLY A 74 1.64 -13.14 10.22
N ASN A 75 1.82 -14.32 10.82
CA ASN A 75 3.15 -14.81 11.16
C ASN A 75 3.94 -15.26 9.91
N ARG A 76 4.73 -14.35 9.33
CA ARG A 76 5.57 -14.65 8.17
C ARG A 76 6.98 -15.05 8.59
N GLU A 77 7.24 -16.36 8.66
CA GLU A 77 8.54 -16.89 9.09
C GLU A 77 9.70 -16.46 8.22
N LYS A 78 9.47 -16.30 6.90
CA LYS A 78 10.50 -15.81 5.97
C LYS A 78 10.91 -14.38 6.33
N ASP A 79 9.96 -13.53 6.69
CA ASP A 79 10.24 -12.15 7.11
C ASP A 79 10.99 -12.17 8.44
N LYS A 80 10.60 -13.02 9.41
CA LYS A 80 11.34 -13.20 10.67
C LYS A 80 12.80 -13.64 10.48
N ARG A 81 13.10 -14.45 9.47
CA ARG A 81 14.48 -14.87 9.15
C ARG A 81 15.29 -13.75 8.48
N ASN A 82 14.63 -12.91 7.68
CA ASN A 82 15.29 -11.91 6.83
C ASN A 82 15.39 -10.53 7.46
N TYR A 83 14.64 -10.26 8.55
CA TYR A 83 14.61 -8.99 9.26
C TYR A 83 14.99 -9.18 10.74
N ARG A 84 15.84 -8.30 11.27
CA ARG A 84 16.24 -8.28 12.70
C ARG A 84 15.15 -7.68 13.57
N ARG A 85 14.47 -6.67 13.04
CA ARG A 85 13.34 -5.92 13.62
C ARG A 85 12.44 -5.46 12.47
N PRO A 86 11.19 -5.02 12.71
CA PRO A 86 10.33 -4.51 11.65
C PRO A 86 11.06 -3.49 10.78
N MET A 87 11.14 -3.78 9.48
CA MET A 87 11.83 -2.96 8.48
C MET A 87 13.36 -2.81 8.63
N GLU A 88 14.00 -3.55 9.54
CA GLU A 88 15.46 -3.64 9.64
C GLU A 88 15.95 -4.98 9.08
N LEU A 89 16.63 -4.95 7.93
CA LEU A 89 17.15 -6.15 7.28
C LEU A 89 18.25 -6.83 8.11
N SER A 90 18.34 -8.16 8.01
CA SER A 90 19.47 -8.92 8.53
C SER A 90 20.73 -8.73 7.67
N LEU A 91 21.90 -8.93 8.26
CA LEU A 91 23.18 -8.82 7.52
C LEU A 91 23.23 -9.76 6.30
N PRO A 92 22.78 -11.03 6.38
CA PRO A 92 22.68 -11.88 5.19
C PRO A 92 21.77 -11.28 4.10
N SER A 93 20.61 -10.73 4.45
CA SER A 93 19.70 -10.09 3.50
C SER A 93 20.31 -8.82 2.87
N MET A 94 21.09 -8.05 3.64
CA MET A 94 21.79 -6.88 3.10
C MET A 94 22.87 -7.30 2.09
N LEU A 95 23.62 -8.35 2.38
CA LEU A 95 24.59 -8.93 1.44
C LEU A 95 23.90 -9.47 0.19
N ASP A 96 22.76 -10.15 0.35
CA ASP A 96 21.95 -10.63 -0.77
C ASP A 96 21.53 -9.49 -1.69
N ILE A 97 21.02 -8.37 -1.14
CA ILE A 97 20.69 -7.18 -1.94
C ILE A 97 21.93 -6.62 -2.66
N ALA A 98 23.08 -6.54 -1.97
CA ALA A 98 24.32 -6.03 -2.55
C ALA A 98 24.84 -6.92 -3.70
N MET A 99 24.61 -8.23 -3.64
CA MET A 99 24.97 -9.19 -4.69
C MET A 99 24.04 -9.15 -5.91
N HIS A 100 22.94 -8.40 -5.86
CA HIS A 100 21.98 -8.24 -6.97
C HIS A 100 21.97 -6.80 -7.53
N PRO A 101 23.08 -6.31 -8.12
CA PRO A 101 23.22 -4.91 -8.54
C PRO A 101 22.21 -4.51 -9.61
N GLY A 102 21.85 -5.42 -10.53
CA GLY A 102 20.83 -5.16 -11.54
C GLY A 102 19.42 -4.97 -10.97
N TRP A 103 19.12 -5.54 -9.80
CA TRP A 103 17.89 -5.26 -9.08
C TRP A 103 17.98 -3.90 -8.37
N VAL A 104 19.07 -3.63 -7.64
CA VAL A 104 19.29 -2.34 -6.95
C VAL A 104 19.18 -1.16 -7.92
N TRP A 105 19.79 -1.28 -9.10
CA TRP A 105 19.76 -0.24 -10.13
C TRP A 105 18.36 0.05 -10.67
N ARG A 106 17.50 -0.97 -10.75
CA ARG A 106 16.14 -0.83 -11.29
C ARG A 106 15.12 -0.47 -10.21
N ALA A 107 15.26 -1.02 -9.01
CA ALA A 107 14.26 -0.92 -7.95
C ALA A 107 14.54 0.19 -6.95
N ILE A 108 15.82 0.46 -6.63
CA ILE A 108 16.19 1.42 -5.56
C ILE A 108 16.77 2.70 -6.16
N ARG A 109 17.70 2.64 -7.11
CA ARG A 109 18.40 3.82 -7.62
C ARG A 109 17.49 4.94 -8.18
N PRO A 110 16.35 4.67 -8.84
CA PRO A 110 15.53 5.73 -9.42
C PRO A 110 14.82 6.63 -8.40
N ALA A 111 14.39 6.07 -7.25
CA ALA A 111 13.51 6.78 -6.31
C ALA A 111 13.82 6.48 -4.82
N GLY A 112 14.87 5.72 -4.54
CA GLY A 112 15.18 5.21 -3.20
C GLY A 112 14.31 4.03 -2.79
N ILE A 113 14.22 3.80 -1.48
CA ILE A 113 13.34 2.77 -0.91
C ILE A 113 11.89 3.19 -1.17
N PRO A 114 11.05 2.34 -1.79
CA PRO A 114 9.65 2.67 -2.05
C PRO A 114 8.88 2.92 -0.76
N GLY A 115 8.11 4.03 -0.73
CA GLY A 115 7.10 4.30 0.29
C GLY A 115 5.70 3.92 -0.19
N PHE A 116 4.68 4.25 0.60
CA PHE A 116 3.27 4.05 0.22
C PHE A 116 2.68 5.33 -0.36
N GLY A 117 2.46 5.37 -1.68
CA GLY A 117 1.99 6.56 -2.40
C GLY A 117 0.63 7.08 -1.89
N ASN A 118 -0.28 6.17 -1.54
CA ASN A 118 -1.60 6.55 -1.01
C ASN A 118 -1.53 7.17 0.38
N LEU A 119 -0.61 6.69 1.22
CA LEU A 119 -0.51 7.10 2.62
C LEU A 119 0.46 8.25 2.84
N LYS A 120 1.31 8.58 1.86
CA LYS A 120 2.40 9.56 1.99
C LYS A 120 1.98 10.90 2.60
N SER A 121 0.81 11.43 2.24
CA SER A 121 0.28 12.69 2.77
C SER A 121 -0.20 12.63 4.22
N TYR A 122 -0.50 11.43 4.73
CA TYR A 122 -0.99 11.18 6.09
C TYR A 122 0.11 10.74 7.04
N VAL A 123 1.24 10.26 6.51
CA VAL A 123 2.41 9.92 7.32
C VAL A 123 3.08 11.22 7.80
N PRO A 124 3.38 11.34 9.11
CA PRO A 124 4.16 12.45 9.65
C PRO A 124 5.47 12.69 8.89
N ALA A 125 5.87 13.96 8.69
CA ALA A 125 6.99 14.32 7.83
C ALA A 125 8.32 13.64 8.20
N ASP A 126 8.54 13.40 9.50
CA ASP A 126 9.68 12.68 10.06
C ASP A 126 9.68 11.17 9.71
N LYS A 127 8.49 10.60 9.47
CA LYS A 127 8.28 9.18 9.11
C LYS A 127 8.08 8.95 7.60
N GLN A 128 8.07 10.00 6.76
CA GLN A 128 7.79 9.85 5.32
C GLN A 128 8.90 9.18 4.50
N ARG A 129 10.12 9.05 5.06
CA ARG A 129 11.28 8.47 4.36
C ARG A 129 11.53 7.01 4.75
N GLY A 130 12.04 6.23 3.80
CA GLY A 130 12.44 4.85 4.01
C GLY A 130 11.30 3.99 4.57
N ALA A 131 11.58 3.31 5.67
CA ALA A 131 10.66 2.38 6.31
C ALA A 131 9.48 3.01 7.07
N GLY A 132 9.50 4.33 7.32
CA GLY A 132 8.55 4.95 8.27
C GLY A 132 7.07 4.88 7.84
N GLY A 133 6.79 4.83 6.53
CA GLY A 133 5.43 4.59 6.02
C GLY A 133 4.88 3.20 6.38
N ALA A 134 5.74 2.19 6.41
CA ALA A 134 5.37 0.84 6.84
C ALA A 134 5.08 0.77 8.33
N SER A 135 5.90 1.45 9.15
CA SER A 135 5.67 1.56 10.59
C SER A 135 4.37 2.31 10.89
N TYR A 136 4.12 3.44 10.22
CA TYR A 136 2.88 4.19 10.35
C TYR A 136 1.65 3.34 9.99
N PHE A 137 1.69 2.65 8.85
CA PHE A 137 0.60 1.75 8.46
C PHE A 137 0.36 0.67 9.52
N ALA A 138 1.42 0.06 10.04
CA ALA A 138 1.31 -0.96 11.08
C ALA A 138 0.68 -0.42 12.39
N GLU A 139 1.04 0.80 12.79
CA GLU A 139 0.43 1.49 13.94
C GLU A 139 -1.07 1.78 13.72
N GLN A 140 -1.45 2.08 12.48
CA GLN A 140 -2.79 2.49 12.07
C GLN A 140 -3.73 1.34 11.73
N MET A 141 -3.28 0.09 11.65
CA MET A 141 -4.17 -1.04 11.37
C MET A 141 -5.25 -1.18 12.46
N ASP A 142 -6.52 -1.07 12.07
CA ASP A 142 -7.64 -1.20 13.00
C ASP A 142 -7.88 -2.67 13.36
N THR A 143 -7.76 -2.98 14.65
CA THR A 143 -8.00 -4.31 15.21
C THR A 143 -9.46 -4.56 15.58
N HIS A 144 -10.31 -3.53 15.50
CA HIS A 144 -11.72 -3.56 15.89
C HIS A 144 -12.64 -3.41 14.68
N LEU A 145 -12.38 -4.20 13.64
CA LEU A 145 -13.24 -4.25 12.46
C LEU A 145 -14.53 -5.01 12.77
N ASP A 146 -15.66 -4.31 12.75
CA ASP A 146 -16.98 -4.85 13.03
C ASP A 146 -18.02 -4.43 11.97
N TRP A 147 -19.25 -4.93 12.12
CA TRP A 147 -20.34 -4.61 11.20
C TRP A 147 -20.73 -3.14 11.21
N ALA A 148 -20.60 -2.45 12.36
CA ALA A 148 -20.85 -1.02 12.46
C ALA A 148 -19.86 -0.22 11.61
N THR A 149 -18.59 -0.63 11.61
CA THR A 149 -17.55 -0.06 10.74
C THR A 149 -17.86 -0.28 9.27
N LEU A 150 -18.27 -1.49 8.87
CA LEU A 150 -18.64 -1.77 7.48
C LEU A 150 -19.86 -0.96 7.03
N HIS A 151 -20.84 -0.79 7.92
CA HIS A 151 -21.99 0.07 7.68
C HIS A 151 -21.56 1.53 7.51
N TRP A 152 -20.67 2.04 8.37
CA TRP A 152 -20.11 3.40 8.24
C TRP A 152 -19.37 3.60 6.90
N ILE A 153 -18.56 2.64 6.46
CA ILE A 153 -17.89 2.71 5.14
C ILE A 153 -18.90 2.83 4.00
N ARG A 154 -20.05 2.14 4.11
CA ARG A 154 -21.11 2.18 3.10
C ARG A 154 -21.80 3.54 3.00
N THR A 155 -21.75 4.37 4.05
CA THR A 155 -22.33 5.72 4.05
C THR A 155 -21.35 6.81 3.58
N GLN A 156 -20.07 6.49 3.40
CA GLN A 156 -19.07 7.39 2.83
C GLN A 156 -19.22 7.48 1.32
#